data_AF-A0AAW4FLY8-F1
#
_entry.id   AF-A0AAW4FLY8-F1
#
_cell.length_a   1.000
_cell.length_b   1.000
_cell.length_c   1.000
_cell.angle_alpha   90.00
_cell.angle_beta   90.00
_cell.angle_gamma   90.00
#
_symmetry.space_group_name_H-M   'P 1'
#
loop_
_entity.id
_entity.type
_entity.pdbx_description
1 polymer ?
#
loop_
_entity_poly.entity_id
_entity_poly.type
_entity_poly.pdbx_seq_one_letter_code
_entity_poly.pdbx_strand_id
1 'polypeptide(L)'
;MSLIDLFAWIVLVVLVLSTVAVIVFLAMLPGMIAKKRNHPWAEAVTVGGWVTLLLGFALWPIVLIWAYVDVPRVSKVELGQ
;
A
#
# COMPACT_ATOMS: atom_id res chain seq x y z
N MET A 1 2.01 2.23 40.59
CA MET A 1 1.17 2.07 39.39
C MET A 1 -0.08 1.34 39.82
N SER A 2 -1.23 1.97 39.68
CA SER A 2 -2.53 1.35 39.99
C SER A 2 -2.88 0.30 38.93
N LEU A 3 -3.85 -0.58 39.23
CA LEU A 3 -4.31 -1.60 38.28
C LEU A 3 -4.90 -0.97 37.00
N ILE A 4 -5.53 0.21 37.11
CA ILE A 4 -6.02 0.97 35.96
C ILE A 4 -4.88 1.45 35.07
N ASP A 5 -3.74 1.84 35.66
CA ASP A 5 -2.57 2.30 34.91
C ASP A 5 -1.96 1.16 34.11
N LEU A 6 -1.82 -0.03 34.71
CA LEU A 6 -1.33 -1.22 34.02
C LEU A 6 -2.26 -1.60 32.85
N PHE A 7 -3.56 -1.59 33.09
CA PHE A 7 -4.55 -1.87 32.04
C PHE A 7 -4.48 -0.84 30.90
N ALA A 8 -4.41 0.46 31.23
CA ALA A 8 -4.29 1.52 30.25
C ALA A 8 -3.04 1.37 29.38
N TRP A 9 -1.89 1.00 29.97
CA TRP A 9 -0.66 0.73 29.21
C TRP A 9 -0.81 -0.42 28.22
N ILE A 10 -1.46 -1.53 28.62
CA ILE A 10 -1.70 -2.66 27.73
C ILE A 10 -2.58 -2.21 26.55
N VAL A 11 -3.68 -1.52 26.82
CA VAL A 11 -4.59 -1.01 25.78
C VAL A 11 -3.86 -0.04 24.85
N LEU A 12 -3.04 0.87 25.40
CA LEU A 12 -2.25 1.82 24.62
C LEU A 12 -1.29 1.09 23.67
N VAL A 13 -0.56 0.08 24.15
CA VAL A 13 0.36 -0.72 23.33
C VAL A 13 -0.40 -1.43 22.21
N VAL A 14 -1.52 -2.08 22.52
CA VAL A 14 -2.35 -2.76 21.51
C VAL A 14 -2.90 -1.77 20.48
N LEU A 15 -3.32 -0.59 20.91
CA LEU A 15 -3.82 0.46 20.03
C LEU A 15 -2.73 0.95 19.07
N VAL A 16 -1.51 1.18 19.58
CA VAL A 16 -0.37 1.59 18.74
C VAL A 16 0.00 0.48 17.75
N LEU A 17 0.13 -0.76 18.21
CA LEU A 17 0.47 -1.90 17.35
C LEU A 17 -0.58 -2.14 16.26
N SER A 18 -1.86 -2.11 16.60
CA SER A 18 -2.95 -2.27 15.63
C SER A 18 -2.99 -1.11 14.62
N THR A 19 -2.77 0.12 15.06
CA THR A 19 -2.70 1.29 14.17
C THR A 19 -1.55 1.15 13.17
N VAL A 20 -0.35 0.79 13.63
CA VAL A 20 0.81 0.56 12.75
C VAL A 20 0.53 -0.57 11.77
N ALA A 21 -0.08 -1.68 12.23
CA ALA A 21 -0.43 -2.80 11.35
C ALA A 21 -1.40 -2.38 10.24
N VAL A 22 -2.42 -1.57 10.53
CA VAL A 22 -3.36 -1.05 9.54
C VAL A 22 -2.64 -0.14 8.52
N ILE A 23 -1.76 0.76 8.98
CA ILE A 23 -1.01 1.65 8.09
C ILE A 23 -0.11 0.85 7.15
N VAL A 24 0.65 -0.12 7.67
CA VAL A 24 1.51 -0.99 6.85
C VAL A 24 0.69 -1.77 5.84
N PHE A 25 -0.44 -2.32 6.25
CA PHE A 25 -1.34 -3.05 5.36
C PHE A 25 -1.86 -2.17 4.22
N LEU A 26 -2.32 -0.95 4.53
CA LEU A 26 -2.76 0.02 3.52
C LEU A 26 -1.61 0.42 2.59
N ALA A 27 -0.40 0.67 3.11
CA ALA A 27 0.74 1.07 2.28
C ALA A 27 1.13 -0.02 1.26
N MET A 28 1.03 -1.29 1.64
CA MET A 28 1.42 -2.43 0.81
C MET A 28 0.37 -2.82 -0.25
N LEU A 29 -0.90 -2.51 -0.02
CA LEU A 29 -2.03 -2.93 -0.88
C LEU A 29 -1.84 -2.60 -2.38
N PRO A 30 -1.50 -1.36 -2.79
CA PRO A 30 -1.34 -1.02 -4.21
C PRO A 30 -0.23 -1.85 -4.87
N GLY A 31 0.91 -2.00 -4.19
CA GLY A 31 2.03 -2.80 -4.67
C GLY A 31 1.70 -4.28 -4.80
N MET A 32 0.98 -4.85 -3.82
CA MET A 32 0.52 -6.24 -3.87
C MET A 32 -0.44 -6.49 -5.05
N ILE A 33 -1.35 -5.56 -5.31
CA ILE A 33 -2.30 -5.64 -6.43
C ILE A 33 -1.55 -5.55 -7.76
N ALA A 34 -0.63 -4.58 -7.89
CA ALA A 34 0.19 -4.41 -9.08
C ALA A 34 1.02 -5.65 -9.41
N LYS A 35 1.64 -6.28 -8.40
CA LYS A 35 2.37 -7.56 -8.56
C LYS A 35 1.45 -8.68 -9.01
N LYS A 36 0.29 -8.85 -8.38
CA LYS A 36 -0.70 -9.88 -8.76
C LYS A 36 -1.21 -9.72 -10.19
N ARG A 37 -1.30 -8.49 -10.69
CA ARG A 37 -1.78 -8.17 -12.04
C ARG A 37 -0.67 -8.17 -13.11
N ASN A 38 0.58 -8.47 -12.76
CA ASN A 38 1.73 -8.33 -13.67
C ASN A 38 1.86 -6.92 -14.26
N HIS A 39 1.66 -5.89 -13.43
CA HIS A 39 1.84 -4.50 -13.83
C HIS A 39 3.33 -4.23 -14.15
N PRO A 40 3.67 -3.54 -15.26
CA PRO A 40 5.07 -3.33 -15.66
C PRO A 40 5.88 -2.49 -14.65
N TRP A 41 5.20 -1.64 -13.88
CA TRP A 41 5.83 -0.75 -12.88
C TRP A 41 5.43 -1.11 -11.45
N ALA A 42 5.33 -2.39 -11.12
CA ALA A 42 4.86 -2.84 -9.80
C ALA A 42 5.70 -2.30 -8.62
N GLU A 43 7.00 -2.08 -8.82
CA GLU A 43 7.87 -1.49 -7.81
C GLU A 43 7.55 -0.01 -7.56
N ALA A 44 7.33 0.76 -8.63
CA ALA A 44 6.93 2.17 -8.52
C ALA A 44 5.57 2.32 -7.80
N VAL A 45 4.61 1.45 -8.10
CA VAL A 45 3.31 1.41 -7.40
C VAL A 45 3.50 1.07 -5.92
N THR A 46 4.42 0.16 -5.60
CA THR A 46 4.74 -0.22 -4.22
C THR A 46 5.31 0.99 -3.45
N VAL A 47 6.32 1.65 -3.99
CA VAL A 47 6.91 2.86 -3.38
C VAL A 47 5.87 3.98 -3.28
N GLY A 48 5.07 4.18 -4.33
CA GLY A 48 3.97 5.14 -4.35
C GLY A 48 2.97 4.90 -3.22
N GLY A 49 2.63 3.64 -2.93
CA GLY A 49 1.74 3.27 -1.83
C GLY A 49 2.27 3.71 -0.47
N TRP A 50 3.56 3.52 -0.21
CA TRP A 50 4.22 3.97 1.02
C TRP A 50 4.31 5.50 1.11
N VAL A 51 4.80 6.14 0.05
CA VAL A 51 5.03 7.59 0.02
C VAL A 51 3.72 8.36 0.15
N THR A 52 2.68 7.96 -0.61
CA THR A 52 1.40 8.68 -0.59
C THR A 52 0.60 8.45 0.68
N LEU A 53 0.68 7.27 1.30
CA LEU A 53 0.04 7.04 2.59
C LEU A 53 0.66 7.92 3.69
N LEU A 54 1.99 8.06 3.70
CA LEU A 54 2.71 8.82 4.73
C LEU A 54 2.67 10.35 4.52
N LEU A 55 2.80 10.82 3.27
CA LEU A 55 2.95 12.26 2.99
C LEU A 55 1.65 12.95 2.57
N GLY A 56 0.65 12.20 2.10
CA GLY A 56 -0.47 12.82 1.41
C GLY A 56 -1.77 12.07 1.44
N PHE A 57 -1.98 11.11 2.35
CA PHE A 57 -3.12 10.18 2.54
C PHE A 57 -4.22 10.18 1.46
N ALA A 58 -4.84 11.32 1.19
CA ALA A 58 -5.68 11.60 0.03
C ALA A 58 -5.11 11.19 -1.36
N LEU A 59 -3.79 11.12 -1.55
CA LEU A 59 -3.14 10.68 -2.79
C LEU A 59 -3.02 9.15 -2.89
N TRP A 60 -3.20 8.42 -1.78
CA TRP A 60 -3.08 6.96 -1.76
C TRP A 60 -4.09 6.25 -2.70
N PRO A 61 -5.38 6.65 -2.76
CA PRO A 61 -6.33 6.08 -3.71
C PRO A 61 -5.91 6.24 -5.18
N ILE A 62 -5.16 7.30 -5.51
CA ILE A 62 -4.67 7.53 -6.88
C ILE A 62 -3.64 6.47 -7.26
N VAL A 63 -2.71 6.14 -6.36
CA VAL A 63 -1.74 5.06 -6.58
C VAL A 63 -2.43 3.71 -6.61
N LEU A 64 -3.47 3.52 -5.79
CA LEU A 64 -4.30 2.33 -5.85
C LEU A 64 -4.98 2.21 -7.22
N ILE A 65 -5.62 3.27 -7.72
CA ILE A 65 -6.22 3.28 -9.07
C ILE A 65 -5.16 2.95 -10.13
N TRP A 66 -3.96 3.51 -10.02
CA TRP A 66 -2.87 3.22 -10.95
C TRP A 66 -2.46 1.75 -10.93
N ALA A 67 -2.53 1.06 -9.78
CA ALA A 67 -2.34 -0.40 -9.70
C ALA A 67 -3.37 -1.19 -10.54
N TYR A 68 -4.53 -0.58 -10.86
CA TYR A 68 -5.56 -1.17 -11.70
C TYR A 68 -5.52 -0.76 -13.16
N VAL A 69 -4.73 0.26 -13.52
CA VAL A 69 -4.59 0.71 -14.91
C VAL A 69 -3.76 -0.31 -15.67
N ASP A 70 -4.31 -0.84 -16.76
CA ASP A 70 -3.57 -1.71 -17.66
C ASP A 70 -2.69 -0.86 -18.57
N VAL A 71 -1.39 -1.16 -18.58
CA VAL A 71 -0.46 -0.56 -19.54
C VAL A 71 -0.57 -1.35 -20.85
N PRO A 72 -0.81 -0.68 -21.99
CA PRO A 72 -0.84 -1.35 -23.29
C PRO A 72 0.45 -2.14 -23.50
N ARG A 73 0.34 -3.46 -23.63
CA ARG A 73 1.47 -4.28 -24.02
C ARG A 73 1.60 -4.14 -25.53
N VAL A 74 2.76 -3.67 -26.00
CA VAL A 74 3.07 -3.69 -27.43
C VAL A 74 2.97 -5.15 -27.89
N SER A 75 2.05 -5.39 -28.81
CA SER A 75 1.82 -6.72 -29.36
C SER A 75 3.05 -7.13 -30.16
N LYS A 76 3.60 -8.33 -29.92
CA LYS A 76 4.71 -8.87 -30.74
C LYS A 76 4.36 -8.94 -32.24
N VAL A 77 3.08 -8.83 -32.61
CA VAL A 77 2.62 -8.76 -34.00
C VAL A 77 3.16 -7.53 -34.74
N GLU A 78 3.49 -6.43 -34.04
CA GLU A 78 4.05 -5.21 -34.66
C GLU A 78 5.57 -5.24 -34.84
N LEU A 79 6.30 -6.14 -34.17
CA LEU A 79 7.76 -6.27 -34.27
C LEU A 79 8.20 -7.30 -35.33
N GLY A 80 7.26 -7.77 -36.15
CA GLY A 80 7.42 -8.86 -37.11
C GLY A 80 7.01 -8.51 -38.54
N GLN A 81 7.18 -7.24 -38.95
CA GLN A 81 7.39 -6.84 -40.35
C GLN A 81 8.67 -6.02 -40.45
#